data_AF-A0A212FG67-F1
#
_entry.id   AF-A0A212FG67-F1
#
_cell.length_a   1.000
_cell.length_b   1.000
_cell.length_c   1.000
_cell.angle_alpha   90.00
_cell.angle_beta   90.00
_cell.angle_gamma   90.00
#
_symmetry.space_group_name_H-M   'P 1'
#
loop_
_entity.id
_entity.type
_entity.pdbx_description
1 polymer ?
#
loop_
_entity_poly.entity_id
_entity_poly.type
_entity_poly.pdbx_seq_one_letter_code
_entity_poly.pdbx_strand_id
1 'polypeptide(L)'
;MGSTSTYKRGQRNTSGWLVLNDGTQFLSAQHSMCCRKFPYASRGHQALACAVMSVAMSRVEDVCRWCSSTLDQILEAGDQLYQDSYLHFKPHGPILNIEQVLRKFYTPGNCVCRVVVYQPRQKGVVDTDLVTQLTEFFREEKCGVLVAGKGDFAVGLFRTPRGFYMFDASDRDRYGRAVAPPCRGRARACFSQYPNVLSLAEKLGSNIPPVMVTTQEDNEKTEGDTANVENEEKEVKFEEPAGFMIFGMEVTSLRRLNRHEK
;
A
#
# COMPACT_ATOMS: atom_id res chain seq x y z
N MET A 1 -19.45 27.25 11.12
CA MET A 1 -20.13 26.01 11.57
C MET A 1 -19.06 24.94 11.67
N GLY A 2 -18.59 24.66 12.89
CA GLY A 2 -17.49 23.73 13.13
C GLY A 2 -17.99 22.29 13.08
N SER A 3 -17.45 21.50 12.14
CA SER A 3 -17.60 20.05 12.12
C SER A 3 -16.93 19.47 13.37
N THR A 4 -17.73 19.12 14.38
CA THR A 4 -17.30 18.33 15.52
C THR A 4 -16.93 16.94 15.03
N SER A 5 -15.63 16.68 14.90
CA SER A 5 -15.09 15.32 14.72
C SER A 5 -15.49 14.47 15.92
N THR A 6 -16.56 13.70 15.79
CA THR A 6 -16.94 12.67 16.75
C THR A 6 -15.83 11.62 16.74
N TYR A 7 -14.94 11.68 17.72
CA TYR A 7 -13.94 10.65 17.96
C TYR A 7 -14.66 9.30 18.07
N LYS A 8 -14.53 8.43 17.05
CA LYS A 8 -15.05 7.06 17.09
C LYS A 8 -14.36 6.34 18.25
N ARG A 9 -15.05 6.20 19.39
CA ARG A 9 -14.57 5.39 20.53
C ARG A 9 -14.42 3.96 20.04
N GLY A 10 -13.24 3.39 20.25
CA GLY A 10 -12.98 1.98 19.99
C GLY A 10 -12.35 1.31 21.19
N GLN A 11 -12.65 0.03 21.38
CA GLN A 11 -12.09 -0.80 22.45
C GLN A 11 -11.13 -1.83 21.87
N ARG A 12 -10.05 -2.14 22.60
CA ARG A 12 -9.15 -3.23 22.20
C ARG A 12 -9.72 -4.56 22.67
N ASN A 13 -9.78 -5.54 21.78
CA ASN A 13 -10.11 -6.92 22.15
C ASN A 13 -8.86 -7.66 22.68
N THR A 14 -9.06 -8.89 23.15
CA THR A 14 -8.00 -9.75 23.70
C THR A 14 -6.90 -10.11 22.69
N SER A 15 -7.21 -10.04 21.40
CA SER A 15 -6.25 -10.27 20.30
C SER A 15 -5.54 -8.97 19.86
N GLY A 16 -5.73 -7.86 20.57
CA GLY A 16 -5.04 -6.58 20.33
C GLY A 16 -5.67 -5.69 19.26
N TRP A 17 -6.75 -6.12 18.60
CA TRP A 17 -7.46 -5.34 17.61
C TRP A 17 -8.24 -4.20 18.27
N LEU A 18 -8.09 -2.99 17.75
CA LEU A 18 -8.96 -1.87 18.06
C LEU A 18 -10.25 -2.00 17.26
N VAL A 19 -11.37 -2.25 17.94
CA VAL A 19 -12.69 -2.44 17.34
C VAL A 19 -13.51 -1.17 17.49
N LEU A 20 -14.05 -0.67 16.38
CA LEU A 20 -14.96 0.48 16.35
C LEU A 20 -16.43 0.02 16.34
N ASN A 21 -17.33 0.95 16.67
CA ASN A 21 -18.77 0.68 16.75
C ASN A 21 -19.42 0.28 15.41
N ASP A 22 -18.83 0.71 14.28
CA ASP A 22 -19.29 0.37 12.94
C ASP A 22 -18.77 -1.01 12.47
N GLY A 23 -18.06 -1.74 13.33
CA GLY A 23 -17.48 -3.04 13.01
C GLY A 23 -16.12 -2.97 12.32
N THR A 24 -15.61 -1.77 12.00
CA THR A 24 -14.24 -1.60 11.50
C THR A 24 -13.24 -1.94 12.61
N GLN A 25 -12.16 -2.65 12.25
CA GLN A 25 -11.13 -3.07 13.20
C GLN A 25 -9.73 -2.73 12.68
N PHE A 26 -8.82 -2.37 13.60
CA PHE A 26 -7.43 -2.03 13.29
C PHE A 26 -6.46 -2.82 14.18
N LEU A 27 -5.41 -3.34 13.56
CA LEU A 27 -4.29 -3.99 14.19
C LEU A 27 -3.00 -3.32 13.70
N SER A 28 -2.12 -2.94 14.62
CA SER A 28 -0.85 -2.29 14.30
C SER A 28 0.31 -3.28 14.45
N ALA A 29 1.15 -3.38 13.43
CA ALA A 29 2.46 -4.05 13.49
C ALA A 29 3.39 -3.32 14.48
N GLN A 30 4.54 -3.86 14.89
CA GLN A 30 5.49 -3.13 15.76
C GLN A 30 6.18 -1.98 15.02
N HIS A 31 6.37 -2.14 13.72
CA HIS A 31 7.07 -1.19 12.86
C HIS A 31 6.25 -0.87 11.61
N SER A 32 6.67 0.14 10.86
CA SER A 32 6.27 0.37 9.47
C SER A 32 7.46 0.14 8.54
N MET A 33 7.21 0.09 7.24
CA MET A 33 8.26 0.03 6.20
C MET A 33 9.22 1.23 6.23
N CYS A 34 8.79 2.35 6.84
CA CYS A 34 9.59 3.56 7.03
C CYS A 34 10.46 3.52 8.30
N CYS A 35 10.38 2.46 9.11
CA CYS A 35 11.12 2.35 10.36
C CYS A 35 12.63 2.27 10.14
N ARG A 36 13.41 2.89 11.02
CA ARG A 36 14.88 2.92 10.94
C ARG A 36 15.57 1.55 11.03
N LYS A 37 14.85 0.49 11.42
CA LYS A 37 15.36 -0.88 11.38
C LYS A 37 15.67 -1.36 9.96
N PHE A 38 14.96 -0.82 8.95
CA PHE A 38 15.19 -1.17 7.55
C PHE A 38 16.36 -0.35 6.98
N PRO A 39 17.17 -0.95 6.09
CA PRO A 39 18.28 -0.25 5.44
C PRO A 39 17.85 1.03 4.74
N TYR A 40 18.71 2.05 4.73
CA TYR A 40 18.40 3.33 4.07
C TYR A 40 18.03 3.16 2.59
N ALA A 41 18.66 2.20 1.90
CA ALA A 41 18.44 1.95 0.48
C ALA A 41 17.07 1.36 0.13
N SER A 42 16.39 0.69 1.07
CA SER A 42 15.06 0.09 0.85
C SER A 42 13.94 0.80 1.61
N ARG A 43 14.26 1.41 2.75
CA ARG A 43 13.30 1.99 3.69
C ARG A 43 12.44 3.08 3.05
N GLY A 44 11.13 2.83 3.01
CA GLY A 44 10.12 3.70 2.41
C GLY A 44 9.80 3.38 0.95
N HIS A 45 10.50 2.43 0.33
CA HIS A 45 10.34 2.06 -1.08
C HIS A 45 9.77 0.65 -1.27
N GLN A 46 9.69 -0.13 -0.20
CA GLN A 46 9.31 -1.54 -0.23
C GLN A 46 7.79 -1.80 -0.11
N ALA A 47 6.95 -0.78 -0.30
CA ALA A 47 5.49 -0.89 -0.15
C ALA A 47 4.89 -2.00 -1.04
N LEU A 48 5.25 -2.00 -2.32
CA LEU A 48 4.76 -2.97 -3.30
C LEU A 48 5.17 -4.41 -2.96
N ALA A 49 6.44 -4.60 -2.61
CA ALA A 49 6.96 -5.91 -2.24
C ALA A 49 6.31 -6.42 -0.94
N CYS A 50 6.06 -5.54 0.04
CA CYS A 50 5.33 -5.89 1.26
C CYS A 50 3.87 -6.28 0.96
N ALA A 51 3.20 -5.58 0.05
CA ALA A 51 1.84 -5.93 -0.39
C ALA A 51 1.80 -7.31 -1.07
N VAL A 52 2.73 -7.60 -1.98
CA VAL A 52 2.88 -8.92 -2.62
C VAL A 52 3.19 -10.02 -1.59
N MET A 53 4.10 -9.74 -0.65
CA MET A 53 4.44 -10.66 0.44
C MET A 53 3.23 -10.96 1.33
N SER A 54 2.37 -9.97 1.60
CA SER A 54 1.15 -10.17 2.38
C SER A 54 0.18 -11.12 1.68
N VAL A 55 0.05 -11.03 0.35
CA VAL A 55 -0.74 -11.99 -0.44
C VAL A 55 -0.15 -13.39 -0.33
N ALA A 56 1.17 -13.54 -0.43
CA ALA A 56 1.82 -14.83 -0.23
C ALA A 56 1.63 -15.38 1.19
N MET A 57 1.71 -14.52 2.22
CA MET A 57 1.51 -14.87 3.61
C MET A 57 0.08 -15.37 3.90
N SER A 58 -0.92 -14.90 3.14
CA SER A 58 -2.32 -15.36 3.29
C SER A 58 -2.51 -16.84 3.01
N ARG A 59 -1.53 -17.45 2.33
CA ARG A 59 -1.48 -18.89 2.04
C ARG A 59 -0.65 -19.68 3.04
N VAL A 60 0.21 -19.01 3.81
CA VAL A 60 0.95 -19.59 4.93
C VAL A 60 0.09 -19.62 6.19
N GLU A 61 -0.61 -18.52 6.48
CA GLU A 61 -1.48 -18.35 7.63
C GLU A 61 -2.77 -17.63 7.23
N ASP A 62 -3.90 -18.10 7.75
CA ASP A 62 -5.21 -17.48 7.52
C ASP A 62 -5.19 -16.00 7.93
N VAL A 63 -5.61 -15.14 6.99
CA VAL A 63 -5.69 -13.67 7.12
C VAL A 63 -6.46 -13.25 8.39
N CYS A 64 -7.48 -14.01 8.79
CA CYS A 64 -8.28 -13.75 9.98
C CYS A 64 -7.53 -14.00 11.30
N ARG A 65 -6.38 -14.70 11.25
CA ARG A 65 -5.56 -15.07 12.42
C ARG A 65 -4.31 -14.20 12.55
N TRP A 66 -4.02 -13.35 11.57
CA TRP A 66 -2.85 -12.49 11.61
C TRP A 66 -2.86 -11.62 12.87
N CYS A 67 -1.70 -11.59 13.52
CA CYS A 67 -1.43 -10.77 14.68
C CYS A 67 -0.24 -9.84 14.40
N SER A 68 0.13 -8.97 15.35
CA SER A 68 1.21 -8.00 15.15
C SER A 68 2.50 -8.66 14.66
N SER A 69 2.86 -9.83 15.18
CA SER A 69 4.07 -10.54 14.75
C SER A 69 3.98 -11.04 13.32
N THR A 70 2.80 -11.46 12.85
CA THR A 70 2.60 -11.82 11.43
C THR A 70 2.84 -10.61 10.53
N LEU A 71 2.36 -9.43 10.93
CA LEU A 71 2.58 -8.18 10.18
C LEU A 71 4.07 -7.80 10.12
N ASP A 72 4.78 -7.92 11.25
CA ASP A 72 6.22 -7.64 11.28
C ASP A 72 7.02 -8.63 10.42
N GLN A 73 6.64 -9.91 10.39
CA GLN A 73 7.24 -10.91 9.49
C GLN A 73 6.98 -10.58 8.02
N ILE A 74 5.77 -10.10 7.67
CA ILE A 74 5.45 -9.64 6.31
C ILE A 74 6.34 -8.45 5.93
N LEU A 75 6.54 -7.49 6.83
CA LEU A 75 7.41 -6.33 6.56
C LEU A 75 8.87 -6.75 6.34
N GLU A 76 9.40 -7.65 7.16
CA GLU A 76 10.79 -8.14 7.05
C GLU A 76 11.00 -8.92 5.76
N ALA A 77 10.12 -9.88 5.46
CA ALA A 77 10.21 -10.65 4.23
C ALA A 77 9.91 -9.80 2.99
N GLY A 78 9.03 -8.80 3.10
CA GLY A 78 8.72 -7.85 2.04
C GLY A 78 9.90 -6.92 1.72
N ASP A 79 10.64 -6.46 2.73
CA ASP A 79 11.86 -5.69 2.55
C ASP A 79 12.96 -6.53 1.87
N GLN A 80 13.13 -7.79 2.27
CA GLN A 80 14.04 -8.71 1.59
C GLN A 80 13.63 -8.94 0.13
N LEU A 81 12.35 -9.18 -0.14
CA LEU A 81 11.81 -9.35 -1.49
C LEU A 81 12.06 -8.11 -2.36
N TYR A 82 11.91 -6.90 -1.79
CA TYR A 82 12.24 -5.66 -2.47
C TYR A 82 13.73 -5.62 -2.83
N GLN A 83 14.62 -5.88 -1.87
CA GLN A 83 16.07 -5.83 -2.10
C GLN A 83 16.52 -6.82 -3.18
N ASP A 84 16.06 -8.06 -3.09
CA ASP A 84 16.37 -9.11 -4.08
C ASP A 84 15.85 -8.74 -5.47
N SER A 85 14.64 -8.19 -5.54
CA SER A 85 14.04 -7.74 -6.80
C SER A 85 14.79 -6.54 -7.38
N TYR A 86 15.16 -5.58 -6.55
CA TYR A 86 15.92 -4.40 -6.96
C TYR A 86 17.28 -4.79 -7.55
N LEU A 87 18.00 -5.72 -6.91
CA LEU A 87 19.27 -6.24 -7.41
C LEU A 87 19.12 -7.02 -8.72
N HIS A 88 18.02 -7.76 -8.87
CA HIS A 88 17.74 -8.54 -10.07
C HIS A 88 17.39 -7.65 -11.28
N PHE A 89 16.44 -6.72 -11.10
CA PHE A 89 15.87 -5.93 -12.20
C PHE A 89 16.60 -4.61 -12.45
N LYS A 90 17.34 -4.08 -11.47
CA LYS A 90 18.11 -2.82 -11.56
C LYS A 90 17.29 -1.66 -12.14
N PRO A 91 16.17 -1.28 -11.49
CA PRO A 91 15.31 -0.21 -11.96
C PRO A 91 16.06 1.14 -11.97
N HIS A 92 15.56 2.10 -12.75
CA HIS A 92 16.11 3.46 -12.81
C HIS A 92 15.85 4.29 -11.54
N GLY A 93 14.84 3.91 -10.76
CA GLY A 93 14.45 4.60 -9.54
C GLY A 93 14.16 3.65 -8.39
N PRO A 94 13.96 4.16 -7.18
CA PRO A 94 13.75 3.34 -5.98
C PRO A 94 12.39 2.63 -5.96
N ILE A 95 11.40 3.10 -6.71
CA ILE A 95 10.07 2.50 -6.72
C ILE A 95 10.02 1.41 -7.78
N LEU A 96 9.71 0.17 -7.37
CA LEU A 96 9.54 -0.96 -8.27
C LEU A 96 8.17 -0.92 -8.94
N ASN A 97 8.13 -1.28 -10.23
CA ASN A 97 6.90 -1.66 -10.90
C ASN A 97 6.53 -3.11 -10.56
N ILE A 98 5.27 -3.51 -10.79
CA ILE A 98 4.77 -4.85 -10.49
C ILE A 98 5.47 -5.97 -11.29
N GLU A 99 5.97 -5.65 -12.48
CA GLU A 99 6.78 -6.54 -13.31
C GLU A 99 8.18 -6.76 -12.72
N GLN A 100 8.66 -5.79 -11.93
CA GLN A 100 9.97 -5.78 -11.30
C GLN A 100 9.95 -6.37 -9.88
N VAL A 101 8.95 -7.18 -9.56
CA VAL A 101 8.91 -7.97 -8.31
C VAL A 101 9.13 -9.44 -8.64
N LEU A 102 10.10 -10.07 -7.98
CA LEU A 102 10.41 -11.49 -8.15
C LEU A 102 9.16 -12.36 -7.91
N ARG A 103 8.97 -13.37 -8.76
CA ARG A 103 7.79 -14.25 -8.74
C ARG A 103 8.01 -15.53 -7.95
N LYS A 104 9.24 -15.82 -7.54
CA LYS A 104 9.61 -16.96 -6.68
C LYS A 104 10.47 -16.43 -5.55
N PHE A 105 10.02 -16.60 -4.32
CA PHE A 105 10.69 -16.08 -3.13
C PHE A 105 10.32 -16.86 -1.88
N TYR A 106 11.06 -16.61 -0.80
CA TYR A 106 10.82 -17.21 0.50
C TYR A 106 9.79 -16.41 1.28
N THR A 107 8.84 -17.09 1.91
CA THR A 107 7.88 -16.49 2.84
C THR A 107 8.24 -16.84 4.28
N PRO A 108 7.70 -16.10 5.27
CA PRO A 108 7.82 -16.49 6.67
C PRO A 108 7.35 -17.94 6.91
N GLY A 109 8.00 -18.63 7.85
CA GLY A 109 7.72 -20.06 8.11
C GLY A 109 8.50 -21.05 7.23
N ASN A 110 9.58 -20.59 6.58
CA ASN A 110 10.47 -21.38 5.72
C ASN A 110 9.76 -22.04 4.53
N CYS A 111 8.86 -21.30 3.89
CA CYS A 111 8.22 -21.78 2.67
C CYS A 111 8.81 -21.05 1.46
N VAL A 112 8.97 -21.77 0.35
CA VAL A 112 9.20 -21.14 -0.96
C VAL A 112 7.84 -21.04 -1.62
N CYS A 113 7.50 -19.83 -2.06
CA CYS A 113 6.29 -19.61 -2.84
C CYS A 113 6.61 -19.19 -4.26
N ARG A 114 5.71 -19.52 -5.18
CA ARG A 114 5.62 -18.90 -6.51
C ARG A 114 4.31 -18.16 -6.61
N VAL A 115 4.38 -16.88 -6.97
CA VAL A 115 3.21 -16.04 -7.22
C VAL A 115 3.04 -15.77 -8.70
N VAL A 116 1.80 -15.82 -9.16
CA VAL A 116 1.38 -15.29 -10.44
C VAL A 116 0.69 -13.97 -10.15
N VAL A 117 1.13 -12.91 -10.82
CA VAL A 117 0.43 -11.63 -10.86
C VAL A 117 -0.22 -11.54 -12.23
N TYR A 118 -1.53 -11.43 -12.25
CA TYR A 118 -2.28 -11.27 -13.49
C TYR A 118 -2.13 -9.84 -14.04
N GLN A 119 -2.63 -9.61 -15.24
CA GLN A 119 -2.86 -8.25 -15.71
C GLN A 119 -3.78 -7.49 -14.72
N PRO A 120 -3.69 -6.14 -14.67
CA PRO A 120 -4.58 -5.34 -13.83
C PRO A 120 -6.04 -5.76 -14.07
N ARG A 121 -6.70 -6.26 -13.02
CA ARG A 121 -8.11 -6.66 -13.07
C ARG A 121 -9.00 -5.44 -13.11
N GLN A 122 -8.60 -4.39 -12.38
CA GLN A 122 -9.31 -3.12 -12.34
C GLN A 122 -8.33 -1.95 -12.44
N LYS A 123 -8.79 -0.85 -13.01
CA LYS A 123 -8.06 0.42 -13.12
C LYS A 123 -9.03 1.58 -12.94
N GLY A 124 -8.58 2.72 -12.43
CA GLY A 124 -9.43 3.89 -12.32
C GLY A 124 -8.72 5.06 -11.65
N VAL A 125 -9.48 6.09 -11.34
CA VAL A 125 -9.05 7.27 -10.60
C VAL A 125 -9.68 7.25 -9.21
N VAL A 126 -8.90 7.58 -8.18
CA VAL A 126 -9.28 7.39 -6.77
C VAL A 126 -10.62 8.04 -6.43
N ASP A 127 -10.84 9.28 -6.85
CA ASP A 127 -12.02 10.06 -6.45
C ASP A 127 -13.32 9.59 -7.13
N THR A 128 -13.22 9.00 -8.31
CA THR A 128 -14.38 8.64 -9.15
C THR A 128 -14.69 7.16 -9.09
N ASP A 129 -13.67 6.31 -9.18
CA ASP A 129 -13.84 4.91 -9.56
C ASP A 129 -13.62 3.93 -8.40
N LEU A 130 -12.99 4.37 -7.30
CA LEU A 130 -12.44 3.47 -6.29
C LEU A 130 -13.47 2.50 -5.71
N VAL A 131 -14.67 2.99 -5.35
CA VAL A 131 -15.73 2.15 -4.76
C VAL A 131 -16.21 1.10 -5.77
N THR A 132 -16.50 1.51 -7.00
CA THR A 132 -17.01 0.65 -8.07
C THR A 132 -15.96 -0.42 -8.42
N GLN A 133 -14.71 -0.01 -8.61
CA GLN A 133 -13.63 -0.91 -9.00
C GLN A 133 -13.25 -1.89 -7.89
N LEU A 134 -13.26 -1.49 -6.62
CA LEU A 134 -13.09 -2.45 -5.52
C LEU A 134 -14.26 -3.45 -5.45
N THR A 135 -15.48 -3.00 -5.73
CA THR A 135 -16.67 -3.87 -5.73
C THR A 135 -16.56 -4.93 -6.82
N GLU A 136 -16.20 -4.54 -8.04
CA GLU A 136 -15.99 -5.46 -9.16
C GLU A 136 -14.80 -6.39 -8.89
N PHE A 137 -13.69 -5.86 -8.39
CA PHE A 137 -12.52 -6.66 -8.03
C PHE A 137 -12.89 -7.79 -7.05
N PHE A 138 -13.56 -7.46 -5.95
CA PHE A 138 -13.93 -8.45 -4.94
C PHE A 138 -15.07 -9.39 -5.34
N ARG A 139 -15.75 -9.14 -6.46
CA ARG A 139 -16.71 -10.10 -7.04
C ARG A 139 -15.97 -11.34 -7.54
N GLU A 140 -14.85 -11.12 -8.22
CA GLU A 140 -14.07 -12.18 -8.88
C GLU A 140 -12.90 -12.67 -8.01
N GLU A 141 -12.21 -11.75 -7.35
CA GLU A 141 -10.96 -12.01 -6.66
C GLU A 141 -11.16 -12.10 -5.15
N LYS A 142 -10.36 -12.94 -4.50
CA LYS A 142 -10.30 -13.03 -3.03
C LYS A 142 -9.16 -12.21 -2.44
N CYS A 143 -8.12 -11.95 -3.21
CA CYS A 143 -6.98 -11.18 -2.77
C CYS A 143 -6.22 -10.57 -3.93
N GLY A 144 -5.47 -9.52 -3.65
CA GLY A 144 -4.61 -8.89 -4.64
C GLY A 144 -3.88 -7.69 -4.07
N VAL A 145 -3.28 -6.91 -4.96
CA VAL A 145 -2.52 -5.72 -4.60
C VAL A 145 -3.11 -4.53 -5.36
N LEU A 146 -3.43 -3.46 -4.64
CA LEU A 146 -3.73 -2.17 -5.25
C LEU A 146 -2.45 -1.34 -5.24
N VAL A 147 -2.17 -0.72 -6.38
CA VAL A 147 -1.06 0.21 -6.60
C VAL A 147 -1.64 1.53 -7.10
N ALA A 148 -1.22 2.65 -6.53
CA ALA A 148 -1.70 3.97 -6.90
C ALA A 148 -0.54 4.96 -7.10
N GLY A 149 -0.86 6.09 -7.73
CA GLY A 149 0.10 7.16 -8.00
C GLY A 149 1.19 6.69 -8.97
N LYS A 150 2.45 6.95 -8.62
CA LYS A 150 3.61 6.55 -9.43
C LYS A 150 4.15 5.16 -9.03
N GLY A 151 3.36 4.39 -8.29
CA GLY A 151 3.75 3.11 -7.68
C GLY A 151 4.26 3.23 -6.24
N ASP A 152 4.31 4.45 -5.72
CA ASP A 152 4.77 4.80 -4.37
C ASP A 152 3.73 4.51 -3.28
N PHE A 153 2.49 4.23 -3.66
CA PHE A 153 1.46 3.71 -2.78
C PHE A 153 1.05 2.30 -3.20
N ALA A 154 1.16 1.32 -2.30
CA ALA A 154 0.68 -0.04 -2.53
C ALA A 154 0.15 -0.68 -1.24
N VAL A 155 -0.95 -1.44 -1.36
CA VAL A 155 -1.59 -2.17 -0.26
C VAL A 155 -2.02 -3.56 -0.68
N GLY A 156 -1.96 -4.50 0.27
CA GLY A 156 -2.52 -5.85 0.10
C GLY A 156 -4.02 -5.84 0.45
N LEU A 157 -4.84 -6.44 -0.41
CA LEU A 157 -6.30 -6.49 -0.28
C LEU A 157 -6.78 -7.93 -0.14
N PHE A 158 -7.78 -8.17 0.72
CA PHE A 158 -8.33 -9.50 0.94
C PHE A 158 -9.84 -9.46 1.19
N ARG A 159 -10.56 -10.47 0.71
CA ARG A 159 -11.96 -10.75 1.04
C ARG A 159 -12.04 -12.09 1.74
N THR A 160 -12.70 -12.08 2.89
CA THR A 160 -13.03 -13.28 3.66
C THR A 160 -14.53 -13.28 3.97
N PRO A 161 -15.09 -14.40 4.47
CA PRO A 161 -16.46 -14.40 4.98
C PRO A 161 -16.72 -13.41 6.13
N ARG A 162 -15.66 -12.96 6.83
CA ARG A 162 -15.77 -12.00 7.94
C ARG A 162 -15.75 -10.53 7.49
N GLY A 163 -15.47 -10.28 6.21
CA GLY A 163 -15.36 -8.93 5.66
C GLY A 163 -14.10 -8.74 4.83
N PHE A 164 -13.78 -7.46 4.60
CA PHE A 164 -12.71 -7.02 3.72
C PHE A 164 -11.52 -6.57 4.54
N TYR A 165 -10.32 -6.98 4.16
CA TYR A 165 -9.10 -6.65 4.87
C TYR A 165 -8.13 -5.89 3.98
N MET A 166 -7.35 -5.01 4.60
CA MET A 166 -6.29 -4.24 3.96
C MET A 166 -5.04 -4.26 4.83
N PHE A 167 -3.93 -4.67 4.23
CA PHE A 167 -2.59 -4.53 4.79
C PHE A 167 -1.87 -3.35 4.14
N ASP A 168 -1.48 -2.39 4.98
CA ASP A 168 -0.76 -1.19 4.58
C ASP A 168 0.56 -1.09 5.35
N ALA A 169 1.66 -1.27 4.62
CA ALA A 169 3.01 -1.31 5.18
C ALA A 169 3.52 0.08 5.62
N SER A 170 2.86 1.15 5.17
CA SER A 170 3.28 2.52 5.41
C SER A 170 3.05 2.97 6.85
N ASP A 171 3.59 4.13 7.19
CA ASP A 171 3.30 4.78 8.47
C ASP A 171 1.80 5.12 8.61
N ARG A 172 1.14 4.49 9.57
CA ARG A 172 -0.26 4.74 9.92
C ARG A 172 -0.45 4.96 11.41
N ASP A 173 -1.44 5.76 11.76
CA ASP A 173 -1.90 5.90 13.13
C ASP A 173 -2.71 4.66 13.59
N ARG A 174 -3.14 4.66 14.86
CA ARG A 174 -3.93 3.55 15.43
C ARG A 174 -5.29 3.32 14.77
N TYR A 175 -5.74 4.24 13.91
CA TYR A 175 -6.98 4.15 13.14
C TYR A 175 -6.68 3.97 11.65
N GLY A 176 -5.47 3.56 11.27
CA GLY A 176 -5.10 3.32 9.88
C GLY A 176 -5.04 4.58 9.02
N ARG A 177 -4.90 5.79 9.58
CA ARG A 177 -4.73 7.03 8.80
C ARG A 177 -3.26 7.31 8.52
N ALA A 178 -2.96 7.85 7.34
CA ALA A 178 -1.64 8.37 7.02
C ALA A 178 -1.19 9.41 8.06
N VAL A 179 0.11 9.44 8.34
CA VAL A 179 0.70 10.39 9.30
C VAL A 179 1.63 11.37 8.60
N ALA A 180 1.58 12.61 9.05
CA ALA A 180 2.51 13.67 8.65
C ALA A 180 3.79 13.63 9.50
N PRO A 181 4.87 14.29 9.06
CA PRO A 181 5.99 14.64 9.95
C PRO A 181 5.50 15.31 11.24
N PRO A 182 6.11 15.06 12.41
CA PRO A 182 7.36 14.30 12.66
C PRO A 182 7.15 12.79 12.90
N CYS A 183 5.94 12.26 12.71
CA CYS A 183 5.59 10.88 13.04
C CYS A 183 6.09 9.86 12.01
N ARG A 184 6.50 10.29 10.81
CA ARG A 184 7.06 9.41 9.78
C ARG A 184 8.32 8.68 10.29
N GLY A 185 8.40 7.38 10.00
CA GLY A 185 9.41 6.45 10.47
C GLY A 185 9.31 6.06 11.94
N ARG A 186 8.32 6.58 12.67
CA ARG A 186 8.02 6.27 14.09
C ARG A 186 6.63 5.67 14.28
N ALA A 187 5.81 5.67 13.24
CA ALA A 187 4.49 5.05 13.26
C ALA A 187 4.59 3.56 12.88
N ARG A 188 3.43 2.93 12.68
CA ARG A 188 3.31 1.49 12.55
C ARG A 188 2.57 1.16 11.27
N ALA A 189 2.93 0.05 10.62
CA ALA A 189 2.08 -0.53 9.57
C ALA A 189 0.73 -0.94 10.17
N CYS A 190 -0.30 -0.93 9.33
CA CYS A 190 -1.66 -1.18 9.75
C CYS A 190 -2.25 -2.34 8.97
N PHE A 191 -2.89 -3.25 9.69
CA PHE A 191 -3.80 -4.23 9.14
C PHE A 191 -5.21 -3.89 9.62
N SER A 192 -6.16 -3.83 8.71
CA SER A 192 -7.49 -3.32 9.00
C SER A 192 -8.57 -4.19 8.39
N GLN A 193 -9.70 -4.30 9.07
CA GLN A 193 -10.89 -5.03 8.63
C GLN A 193 -12.05 -4.05 8.51
N TYR A 194 -12.83 -4.21 7.43
CA TYR A 194 -14.01 -3.41 7.12
C TYR A 194 -15.21 -4.32 6.88
N PRO A 195 -16.41 -3.93 7.35
CA PRO A 195 -17.64 -4.71 7.16
C PRO A 195 -18.12 -4.71 5.70
N ASN A 196 -17.78 -3.69 4.92
CA ASN A 196 -18.22 -3.53 3.53
C ASN A 196 -17.16 -2.80 2.69
N VAL A 197 -17.29 -2.92 1.36
CA VAL A 197 -16.36 -2.30 0.39
C VAL A 197 -16.35 -0.77 0.50
N LEU A 198 -17.50 -0.14 0.77
CA LEU A 198 -17.60 1.32 0.88
C LEU A 198 -16.68 1.87 1.97
N SER A 199 -16.77 1.33 3.19
CA SER A 199 -15.92 1.75 4.32
C SER A 199 -14.43 1.46 4.10
N LEU A 200 -14.09 0.38 3.37
CA LEU A 200 -12.72 0.13 2.92
C LEU A 200 -12.27 1.20 1.92
N ALA A 201 -13.09 1.50 0.91
CA ALA A 201 -12.79 2.45 -0.15
C ALA A 201 -12.60 3.89 0.38
N GLU A 202 -13.51 4.35 1.25
CA GLU A 202 -13.39 5.66 1.93
C GLU A 202 -12.05 5.78 2.66
N LYS A 203 -11.68 4.70 3.36
CA LYS A 203 -10.46 4.68 4.14
C LYS A 203 -9.21 4.66 3.27
N LEU A 204 -9.23 3.80 2.25
CA LEU A 204 -8.14 3.66 1.29
C LEU A 204 -7.93 4.95 0.50
N GLY A 205 -8.98 5.52 -0.07
CA GLY A 205 -8.93 6.76 -0.84
C GLY A 205 -8.34 7.92 -0.04
N SER A 206 -8.75 8.08 1.23
CA SER A 206 -8.21 9.12 2.11
C SER A 206 -6.71 9.03 2.43
N ASN A 207 -6.10 7.86 2.18
CA ASN A 207 -4.67 7.62 2.42
C ASN A 207 -3.82 7.70 1.15
N ILE A 208 -4.44 7.69 -0.04
CA ILE A 208 -3.72 7.79 -1.31
C ILE A 208 -3.46 9.27 -1.59
N PRO A 209 -2.19 9.72 -1.69
CA PRO A 209 -1.90 11.12 -1.98
C PRO A 209 -2.28 11.48 -3.43
N PRO A 210 -2.69 12.73 -3.70
CA PRO A 210 -2.86 13.22 -5.07
C PRO A 210 -1.52 13.30 -5.80
N VAL A 211 -1.57 13.37 -7.13
CA VAL A 211 -0.40 13.55 -7.99
C VAL A 211 -0.23 15.04 -8.26
N MET A 212 0.99 15.55 -8.07
CA MET A 212 1.34 16.92 -8.44
C MET A 212 1.70 17.01 -9.93
N VAL A 213 1.03 17.90 -10.66
CA VAL A 213 1.29 18.23 -12.07
C VAL A 213 1.77 19.68 -12.16
N THR A 214 2.87 19.88 -12.88
CA THR A 214 3.46 21.18 -13.18
C THR A 214 3.18 21.54 -14.63
N THR A 215 2.43 22.60 -14.88
CA THR A 215 2.28 23.17 -16.23
C THR A 215 3.21 24.36 -16.38
N GLN A 216 4.10 24.31 -17.38
CA GLN A 216 4.82 25.49 -17.85
C GLN A 216 3.90 26.21 -18.85
N GLU A 217 3.53 27.45 -18.56
CA GLU A 217 2.84 28.30 -19.54
C GLU A 217 3.89 28.79 -20.54
N ASP A 218 3.92 28.20 -21.73
CA ASP A 218 4.66 28.73 -22.87
C ASP A 218 3.99 30.05 -23.31
N ASN A 219 4.44 31.17 -22.76
CA ASN A 219 4.06 32.48 -23.29
C ASN A 219 4.76 32.64 -24.65
N GLU A 220 4.01 32.48 -25.74
CA GLU A 220 4.42 32.89 -27.09
C GLU A 220 4.82 34.37 -27.06
N LYS A 221 6.13 34.63 -27.11
CA LYS A 221 6.69 35.97 -27.23
C LYS A 221 6.28 36.56 -28.57
N THR A 222 5.34 37.50 -28.56
CA THR A 222 5.17 38.44 -29.66
C THR A 222 6.26 39.51 -29.54
N GLU A 223 7.04 39.70 -30.60
CA GLU A 223 8.18 40.62 -30.66
C GLU A 223 7.76 42.08 -30.39
N GLY A 224 8.51 42.79 -29.54
CA GLY A 224 8.32 44.22 -29.30
C GLY A 224 9.10 44.74 -28.08
N ASP A 225 10.30 45.26 -28.35
CA ASP A 225 11.14 46.20 -27.58
C ASP A 225 11.02 46.38 -26.04
N THR A 226 12.20 46.25 -25.40
CA THR A 226 12.67 46.89 -24.16
C THR A 226 11.88 46.70 -22.85
N ALA A 227 12.34 45.77 -22.01
CA ALA A 227 12.79 46.01 -20.64
C ALA A 227 13.24 44.67 -20.00
N ASN A 228 14.39 44.67 -19.31
CA ASN A 228 14.79 43.59 -18.41
C ASN A 228 13.78 43.51 -17.25
N VAL A 229 12.77 42.67 -17.40
CA VAL A 229 12.00 42.11 -16.29
C VAL A 229 12.46 40.66 -16.19
N GLU A 230 13.13 40.32 -15.08
CA GLU A 230 13.30 38.92 -14.67
C GLU A 230 11.89 38.35 -14.47
N ASN A 231 11.32 37.76 -15.51
CA ASN A 231 10.12 36.95 -15.39
C ASN A 231 10.50 35.72 -14.57
N GLU A 232 10.29 35.77 -13.26
CA GLU A 232 10.12 34.56 -12.46
C GLU A 232 8.95 33.79 -13.08
N GLU A 233 9.26 32.77 -13.88
CA GLU A 233 8.27 31.81 -14.36
C GLU A 233 7.56 31.22 -13.14
N LYS A 234 6.34 31.68 -12.87
CA LYS A 234 5.53 31.16 -11.77
C LYS A 234 5.06 29.76 -12.16
N GLU A 235 5.83 28.76 -11.76
CA GLU A 235 5.46 27.34 -11.89
C GLU A 235 4.18 27.09 -11.07
N VAL A 236 3.03 26.94 -11.74
CA VAL A 236 1.77 26.61 -11.08
C VAL A 236 1.68 25.09 -10.91
N LYS A 237 1.51 24.64 -9.66
CA LYS A 237 1.37 23.22 -9.30
C LYS A 237 -0.10 22.92 -9.03
N PHE A 238 -0.66 22.01 -9.82
CA PHE A 238 -2.01 21.50 -9.63
C PHE A 238 -1.96 20.11 -8.98
N GLU A 239 -2.91 19.85 -8.08
CA GLU A 239 -3.13 18.52 -7.52
C GLU A 239 -4.22 17.82 -8.32
N GLU A 240 -3.90 16.65 -8.85
CA GLU A 240 -4.86 15.78 -9.53
C GLU A 240 -5.07 14.48 -8.74
N PRO A 241 -6.29 13.90 -8.76
CA PRO A 241 -6.54 12.62 -8.14
C PRO A 241 -5.64 11.53 -8.74
N ALA A 242 -5.07 10.67 -7.90
CA ALA A 242 -4.18 9.62 -8.37
C ALA A 242 -4.95 8.55 -9.16
N GLY A 243 -4.33 8.08 -10.25
CA GLY A 243 -4.73 6.82 -10.88
C GLY A 243 -4.33 5.62 -10.02
N PHE A 244 -5.07 4.51 -10.13
CA PHE A 244 -4.76 3.25 -9.48
C PHE A 244 -5.01 2.04 -10.38
N MET A 245 -4.36 0.93 -10.04
CA MET A 245 -4.54 -0.39 -10.64
C MET A 245 -4.67 -1.43 -9.52
N ILE A 246 -5.56 -2.40 -9.71
CA ILE A 246 -5.73 -3.54 -8.80
C ILE A 246 -5.34 -4.82 -9.53
N PHE A 247 -4.35 -5.52 -9.00
CA PHE A 247 -3.81 -6.75 -9.55
C PHE A 247 -4.35 -7.95 -8.77
N GLY A 248 -5.06 -8.84 -9.44
CA GLY A 248 -5.36 -10.17 -8.92
C GLY A 248 -4.09 -11.01 -8.84
N MET A 249 -3.98 -11.84 -7.81
CA MET A 249 -2.78 -12.63 -7.56
C MET A 249 -3.12 -14.03 -7.08
N GLU A 250 -2.34 -15.01 -7.55
CA GLU A 250 -2.48 -16.41 -7.16
C GLU A 250 -1.13 -16.97 -6.70
N VAL A 251 -1.13 -17.64 -5.54
CA VAL A 251 0.02 -18.42 -5.08
C VAL A 251 -0.11 -19.84 -5.62
N THR A 252 0.57 -20.12 -6.73
CA THR A 252 0.45 -21.40 -7.46
C THR A 252 1.26 -22.52 -6.82
N SER A 253 2.27 -22.20 -6.02
CA SER A 253 3.06 -23.17 -5.28
C SER A 253 3.46 -22.61 -3.93
N LEU A 254 3.32 -23.41 -2.89
CA LEU A 254 3.84 -23.14 -1.56
C LEU A 254 4.42 -24.44 -1.00
N ARG A 255 5.75 -24.52 -0.90
CA ARG A 255 6.45 -25.70 -0.35
C ARG A 255 7.23 -25.30 0.88
N ARG A 256 6.95 -25.94 2.02
CA ARG A 256 7.79 -25.81 3.21
C ARG A 256 9.12 -26.54 2.97
N LEU A 257 10.23 -25.86 3.26
CA LEU A 257 11.56 -26.42 3.13
C LEU A 257 11.93 -27.24 4.36
N ASN A 258 12.62 -28.35 4.11
CA ASN A 258 13.23 -29.14 5.18
C ASN A 258 14.50 -28.43 5.70
N ARG A 259 14.87 -28.69 6.95
CA ARG A 259 16.07 -28.08 7.60
C ARG A 259 17.38 -28.25 6.81
N HIS A 260 17.45 -29.24 5.92
CA HIS A 260 18.64 -29.60 5.14
C HIS A 260 18.71 -28.95 3.74
N GLU A 261 17.69 -28.21 3.32
CA GLU A 261 17.60 -27.59 1.97
C GLU A 261 17.90 -26.07 2.00
N LYS A 262 18.58 -25.59 3.05
CA LYS A 262 18.98 -24.18 3.20
C LYS A 262 20.26 -23.85 2.47
#